data_AF-A0A1J3HXW9-F1
#
_entry.id   AF-A0A1J3HXW9-F1
#
_cell.length_a   1.000
_cell.length_b   1.000
_cell.length_c   1.000
_cell.angle_alpha   90.00
_cell.angle_beta   90.00
_cell.angle_gamma   90.00
#
_symmetry.space_group_name_H-M   'P 1'
#
loop_
_entity.id
_entity.type
_entity.pdbx_description
1 polymer ?
#
loop_
_entity_poly.entity_id
_entity_poly.type
_entity_poly.pdbx_seq_one_letter_code
_entity_poly.pdbx_strand_id
1 'polypeptide(L)'
;DKSDVDDDDDDDDYEDVKERLRKIIENHGSGEEERRRIMDEVVNAIGFVGEKRHFMAYLRNKGFDAGLCKSRWAKFGKNTAGKYEYVDVKGGDSKKRFIVETNLPGEFEIARPTTRYLSLLAH
;
A
#
# COMPACT_ATOMS: atom_id res chain seq x y z
N ASP A 1 -29.13 36.76 -14.05
CA ASP A 1 -28.18 36.01 -14.86
C ASP A 1 -26.84 36.06 -14.15
N LYS A 2 -26.56 35.07 -13.31
CA LYS A 2 -25.25 34.94 -12.65
C LYS A 2 -24.54 33.84 -13.41
N SER A 3 -23.63 34.24 -14.29
CA SER A 3 -22.65 33.34 -14.86
C SER A 3 -21.69 32.96 -13.75
N ASP A 4 -21.86 31.76 -13.20
CA ASP A 4 -20.92 31.14 -12.29
C ASP A 4 -19.62 30.88 -13.08
N VAL A 5 -18.64 31.74 -12.84
CA VAL A 5 -17.23 31.54 -13.20
C VAL A 5 -16.59 30.97 -11.95
N ASP A 6 -16.37 29.66 -11.93
CA ASP A 6 -15.49 28.98 -10.99
C ASP A 6 -15.06 27.67 -11.68
N ASP A 7 -14.17 27.80 -12.68
CA ASP A 7 -13.58 26.63 -13.36
C ASP A 7 -12.15 26.98 -13.78
N ASP A 8 -11.28 27.21 -12.79
CA ASP A 8 -9.82 27.30 -12.96
C ASP A 8 -9.16 27.21 -11.56
N ASP A 9 -8.56 26.06 -11.22
CA ASP A 9 -7.34 25.88 -10.38
C ASP A 9 -7.34 24.52 -9.64
N ASP A 10 -6.98 23.42 -10.31
CA ASP A 10 -6.54 22.20 -9.57
C ASP A 10 -5.70 21.21 -10.40
N ASP A 11 -5.13 21.62 -11.54
CA ASP A 11 -4.32 20.73 -12.40
C ASP A 11 -2.82 20.70 -12.02
N ASP A 12 -2.29 21.79 -11.45
CA ASP A 12 -0.86 21.86 -11.03
C ASP A 12 -0.59 20.93 -9.82
N ASP A 13 -1.60 20.68 -8.98
CA ASP A 13 -1.55 19.68 -7.90
C ASP A 13 -1.57 18.24 -8.44
N TYR A 14 -2.23 17.99 -9.57
CA TYR A 14 -2.44 16.63 -10.05
C TYR A 14 -1.17 15.98 -10.62
N GLU A 15 -0.41 16.71 -11.46
CA GLU A 15 0.84 16.16 -12.02
C GLU A 15 1.94 16.02 -10.96
N ASP A 16 2.01 16.92 -9.97
CA ASP A 16 2.92 16.78 -8.82
C ASP A 16 2.56 15.54 -7.97
N VAL A 17 1.27 15.33 -7.68
CA VAL A 17 0.80 14.12 -6.97
C VAL A 17 1.15 12.86 -7.76
N LYS A 18 0.95 12.86 -9.08
CA LYS A 18 1.27 11.74 -9.96
C LYS A 18 2.76 11.44 -10.01
N GLU A 19 3.61 12.46 -10.12
CA GLU A 19 5.07 12.31 -10.11
C GLU A 19 5.56 11.77 -8.75
N ARG A 20 5.01 12.27 -7.64
CA ARG A 20 5.32 11.76 -6.30
C ARG A 20 4.92 10.30 -6.12
N LEU A 21 3.73 9.92 -6.60
CA LEU A 21 3.27 8.53 -6.57
C LEU A 21 4.18 7.63 -7.41
N ARG A 22 4.54 8.05 -8.63
CA ARG A 22 5.52 7.33 -9.46
C ARG A 22 6.84 7.15 -8.74
N LYS A 23 7.41 8.21 -8.16
CA LYS A 23 8.65 8.12 -7.37
C LYS A 23 8.51 7.13 -6.21
N ILE A 24 7.38 7.06 -5.51
CA ILE A 24 7.17 6.09 -4.42
C ILE A 24 7.13 4.64 -4.96
N ILE A 25 6.46 4.42 -6.09
CA ILE A 25 6.32 3.10 -6.72
C ILE A 25 7.65 2.64 -7.34
N GLU A 26 8.33 3.53 -8.06
CA GLU A 26 9.57 3.28 -8.81
C GLU A 26 10.82 3.31 -7.93
N ASN A 27 10.77 3.96 -6.76
CA ASN A 27 11.84 3.92 -5.77
C ASN A 27 11.86 2.55 -5.09
N HIS A 28 12.26 1.55 -5.87
CA HIS A 28 12.89 0.35 -5.40
C HIS A 28 14.21 0.76 -4.77
N GLY A 29 14.16 1.27 -3.53
CA GLY A 29 15.36 1.59 -2.76
C GLY A 29 16.37 0.45 -2.94
N SER A 30 17.61 0.83 -3.24
CA SER A 30 18.77 -0.03 -3.55
C SER A 30 19.23 -0.85 -2.32
N GLY A 31 18.29 -1.31 -1.50
CA GLY A 31 18.51 -1.77 -0.16
C GLY A 31 18.00 -3.19 0.05
N GLU A 32 18.98 -4.03 0.36
CA GLU A 32 18.92 -5.27 1.14
C GLU A 32 18.42 -6.50 0.40
N GLU A 33 19.33 -7.46 0.27
CA GLU A 33 19.09 -8.85 -0.12
C GLU A 33 17.81 -9.40 0.52
N GLU A 34 17.54 -9.04 1.79
CA GLU A 34 16.37 -9.47 2.53
C GLU A 34 15.06 -8.90 1.94
N ARG A 35 15.02 -7.63 1.54
CA ARG A 35 13.86 -7.06 0.83
C ARG A 35 13.58 -7.84 -0.45
N ARG A 36 14.64 -8.17 -1.22
CA ARG A 36 14.52 -8.97 -2.44
C ARG A 36 13.97 -10.37 -2.13
N ARG A 37 14.52 -11.05 -1.12
CA ARG A 37 14.04 -12.38 -0.70
C ARG A 37 12.57 -12.37 -0.27
N ILE A 38 12.15 -11.35 0.49
CA ILE A 38 10.74 -11.17 0.87
C ILE A 38 9.88 -10.97 -0.38
N MET A 39 10.30 -10.11 -1.32
CA MET A 39 9.55 -9.87 -2.56
C MET A 39 9.42 -11.13 -3.42
N ASP A 40 10.48 -11.94 -3.54
CA ASP A 40 10.44 -13.20 -4.29
C ASP A 40 9.36 -14.15 -3.72
N GLU A 41 9.26 -14.25 -2.38
CA GLU A 41 8.26 -15.08 -1.71
C GLU A 41 6.84 -14.48 -1.74
N VAL A 42 6.71 -13.15 -1.76
CA VAL A 42 5.42 -12.47 -2.00
C VAL A 42 4.88 -12.84 -3.38
N VAL A 43 5.71 -12.73 -4.42
CA VAL A 43 5.31 -13.07 -5.80
C VAL A 43 4.89 -14.53 -5.91
N ASN A 44 5.62 -15.44 -5.25
CA ASN A 44 5.26 -16.85 -5.23
C ASN A 44 3.90 -17.09 -4.55
N ALA A 45 3.62 -16.41 -3.43
CA ALA A 45 2.43 -16.65 -2.61
C ALA A 45 1.15 -15.98 -3.12
N ILE A 46 1.26 -14.86 -3.86
CA ILE A 46 0.12 -14.05 -4.32
C ILE A 46 -0.97 -14.89 -5.02
N GLY A 47 -0.58 -15.92 -5.76
CA GLY A 47 -1.52 -16.75 -6.53
C GLY A 47 -2.33 -17.77 -5.72
N PHE A 48 -1.97 -18.06 -4.46
CA PHE A 48 -2.64 -19.12 -3.68
C PHE A 48 -2.91 -18.76 -2.22
N VAL A 49 -2.41 -17.62 -1.73
CA VAL A 49 -2.61 -17.19 -0.36
C VAL A 49 -3.48 -15.93 -0.31
N GLY A 50 -4.79 -16.14 -0.18
CA GLY A 50 -5.77 -15.04 -0.14
C GLY A 50 -5.86 -14.32 1.22
N GLU A 51 -5.45 -14.95 2.31
CA GLU A 51 -5.56 -14.36 3.66
C GLU A 51 -4.20 -14.07 4.29
N LYS A 52 -4.07 -12.88 4.89
CA LYS A 52 -2.84 -12.40 5.58
C LYS A 52 -2.31 -13.39 6.63
N ARG A 53 -3.19 -14.13 7.30
CA ARG A 53 -2.81 -15.18 8.26
C ARG A 53 -2.11 -16.36 7.59
N HIS A 54 -2.66 -16.85 6.49
CA HIS A 54 -2.05 -17.92 5.72
C HIS A 54 -0.72 -17.45 5.12
N PHE A 55 -0.65 -16.18 4.70
CA PHE A 55 0.57 -15.62 4.12
C PHE A 55 1.69 -15.49 5.15
N MET A 56 1.36 -15.03 6.36
CA MET A 56 2.30 -15.04 7.48
C MET A 56 2.79 -16.46 7.81
N ALA A 57 1.91 -17.47 7.82
CA ALA A 57 2.32 -18.85 8.06
C ALA A 57 3.25 -19.39 6.96
N TYR A 58 2.97 -19.04 5.70
CA TYR A 58 3.83 -19.35 4.56
C TYR A 58 5.23 -18.75 4.73
N LEU A 59 5.34 -17.46 5.05
CA LEU A 59 6.64 -16.81 5.26
C LEU A 59 7.42 -17.44 6.43
N ARG A 60 6.75 -17.81 7.52
CA ARG A 60 7.40 -18.54 8.62
C ARG A 60 7.97 -19.88 8.18
N ASN A 61 7.24 -20.62 7.34
CA ASN A 61 7.73 -21.88 6.77
C ASN A 61 8.95 -21.69 5.84
N LYS A 62 9.12 -20.50 5.28
CA LYS A 62 10.29 -20.09 4.49
C LYS A 62 11.47 -19.58 5.33
N GLY A 63 11.31 -19.51 6.65
CA GLY A 63 12.36 -19.10 7.59
C GLY A 63 12.39 -17.61 7.94
N PHE A 64 11.35 -16.84 7.57
CA PHE A 64 11.25 -15.43 7.95
C PHE A 64 10.66 -15.27 9.36
N ASP A 65 11.17 -14.29 10.11
CA ASP A 65 10.54 -13.80 11.33
C ASP A 65 9.37 -12.87 10.94
N ALA A 66 8.21 -13.49 10.74
CA ALA A 66 6.98 -12.83 10.30
C ALA A 66 5.89 -12.84 11.38
N GLY A 67 5.11 -11.78 11.46
CA GLY A 67 3.99 -11.63 12.40
C GLY A 67 2.77 -10.97 11.76
N LEU A 68 1.57 -11.38 12.17
CA LEU A 68 0.33 -10.69 11.80
C LEU A 68 0.08 -9.57 12.81
N CYS A 69 0.22 -8.33 12.37
CA CYS A 69 0.02 -7.14 13.17
C CYS A 69 -1.37 -6.55 12.94
N LYS A 70 -1.90 -5.90 13.97
CA LYS A 70 -3.19 -5.20 13.90
C LYS A 70 -3.02 -3.78 14.43
N SER A 71 -3.44 -2.80 13.62
CA SER A 71 -3.50 -1.40 14.02
C SER A 71 -4.95 -0.98 14.18
N ARG A 72 -5.20 -0.10 15.15
CA ARG A 72 -6.52 0.48 15.42
C ARG A 72 -6.34 1.97 15.68
N TRP A 73 -7.23 2.79 15.14
CA TRP A 73 -7.20 4.23 15.36
C TRP A 73 -8.59 4.75 15.72
N ALA A 74 -8.62 5.75 16.59
CA ALA A 74 -9.84 6.49 16.92
C ALA A 74 -10.21 7.44 15.77
N LYS A 75 -11.47 7.88 15.77
CA LYS A 75 -11.92 8.95 14.88
C LYS A 75 -11.11 10.22 15.14
N PHE A 76 -10.61 10.88 14.11
CA PHE A 76 -9.91 12.15 14.22
C PHE A 76 -10.30 13.08 13.06
N GLY A 77 -10.76 14.29 13.38
CA GLY A 77 -11.26 15.24 12.39
C GLY A 77 -12.39 14.65 11.53
N LYS A 78 -12.20 14.68 10.20
CA LYS A 78 -13.12 14.08 9.21
C LYS A 78 -12.86 12.57 8.97
N ASN A 79 -11.80 12.01 9.54
CA ASN A 79 -11.40 10.62 9.30
C ASN A 79 -12.14 9.67 10.26
N THR A 80 -12.73 8.62 9.72
CA THR A 80 -13.46 7.61 10.50
C THR A 80 -12.50 6.75 11.33
N ALA A 81 -13.00 6.22 12.45
CA ALA A 81 -12.27 5.21 13.22
C ALA A 81 -12.14 3.92 12.39
N GLY A 82 -11.06 3.18 12.61
CA GLY A 82 -10.81 1.97 11.83
C GLY A 82 -9.83 1.01 12.47
N LYS A 83 -9.66 -0.12 11.79
CA LYS A 83 -8.70 -1.16 12.11
C LYS A 83 -8.11 -1.71 10.81
N TYR A 84 -6.88 -2.17 10.87
CA TYR A 84 -6.19 -2.74 9.72
C TYR A 84 -5.25 -3.86 10.18
N GLU A 85 -5.11 -4.89 9.36
CA GLU A 85 -4.20 -6.02 9.58
C GLU A 85 -3.15 -6.05 8.47
N TYR A 86 -1.90 -6.34 8.82
CA TYR A 86 -0.78 -6.44 7.90
C TYR A 86 0.26 -7.46 8.40
N VAL A 87 1.14 -7.91 7.52
CA VAL A 87 2.24 -8.80 7.91
C VAL A 87 3.50 -7.96 8.15
N ASP A 88 4.07 -8.04 9.36
CA ASP A 88 5.38 -7.47 9.70
C ASP A 88 6.46 -8.54 9.53
N VAL A 89 7.57 -8.21 8.88
CA VAL A 89 8.71 -9.11 8.69
C VAL A 89 9.98 -8.42 9.16
N LYS A 90 10.75 -9.06 10.04
CA LYS A 90 12.04 -8.54 10.49
C LYS A 90 13.13 -8.84 9.46
N GLY A 91 13.89 -7.81 9.09
CA GLY A 91 14.97 -7.88 8.11
C GLY A 91 16.26 -8.49 8.65
N GLY A 92 16.22 -9.74 9.11
CA GLY A 92 17.39 -10.43 9.67
C GLY A 92 18.14 -9.59 10.71
N ASP A 93 19.44 -9.37 10.47
CA ASP A 93 20.35 -8.63 11.36
C ASP A 93 20.24 -7.11 11.23
N SER A 94 19.59 -6.58 10.18
CA SER A 94 19.64 -5.14 9.86
C SER A 94 18.77 -4.25 10.77
N LYS A 95 18.12 -4.83 11.80
CA LYS A 95 17.08 -4.19 12.64
C LYS A 95 15.93 -3.56 11.84
N LYS A 96 15.90 -3.70 10.51
CA LYS A 96 14.83 -3.20 9.67
C LYS A 96 13.59 -4.07 9.83
N ARG A 97 12.43 -3.47 9.58
CA ARG A 97 11.14 -4.14 9.55
C ARG A 97 10.42 -3.77 8.27
N PHE A 98 9.78 -4.75 7.67
CA PHE A 98 9.05 -4.63 6.43
C PHE A 98 7.56 -4.87 6.71
N ILE A 99 6.73 -3.93 6.29
CA ILE A 99 5.28 -4.12 6.22
C ILE A 99 5.00 -4.72 4.84
N VAL A 100 4.39 -5.90 4.82
CA VAL A 100 4.07 -6.62 3.60
C VAL A 100 2.56 -6.63 3.42
N GLU A 101 2.11 -6.04 2.32
CA GLU A 101 0.74 -6.04 1.84
C GLU A 101 0.70 -6.66 0.45
N THR A 102 -0.13 -7.69 0.28
CA THR A 102 -0.23 -8.49 -0.94
C THR A 102 -1.31 -7.99 -1.89
N ASN A 103 -2.27 -7.21 -1.38
CA ASN A 103 -3.31 -6.58 -2.20
C ASN A 103 -3.50 -5.11 -1.82
N LEU A 104 -2.43 -4.33 -1.94
CA LEU A 104 -2.47 -2.91 -1.61
C LEU A 104 -3.54 -2.16 -2.44
N PRO A 105 -3.72 -2.39 -3.76
CA PRO A 105 -4.75 -1.70 -4.53
C PRO A 105 -6.17 -1.92 -4.00
N GLY A 106 -6.49 -3.15 -3.56
CA GLY A 106 -7.81 -3.46 -2.99
C GLY A 106 -8.12 -2.70 -1.70
N GLU A 107 -7.10 -2.28 -0.94
CA GLU A 107 -7.30 -1.47 0.28
C GLU A 107 -7.67 -0.01 -0.03
N PHE A 108 -7.48 0.43 -1.28
CA PHE A 108 -7.86 1.76 -1.77
C PHE A 108 -9.03 1.71 -2.77
N GLU A 109 -9.67 0.56 -2.94
CA GLU A 109 -10.86 0.46 -3.79
C GLU A 109 -12.02 1.24 -3.15
N ILE A 110 -12.49 2.28 -3.85
CA ILE A 110 -13.55 3.18 -3.37
C ILE A 110 -14.86 2.74 -4.01
N ALA A 111 -15.91 2.52 -3.20
CA ALA A 111 -17.24 2.12 -3.69
C ALA A 111 -17.89 3.10 -4.70
N ARG A 112 -17.39 4.35 -4.77
CA ARG A 112 -17.80 5.39 -5.72
C ARG A 112 -16.56 6.16 -6.17
N PRO A 113 -15.78 5.64 -7.13
CA PRO A 113 -14.58 6.32 -7.60
C PRO A 113 -14.97 7.62 -8.33
N THR A 114 -14.19 8.68 -8.14
CA THR A 114 -14.38 9.94 -8.88
C THR A 114 -13.74 9.83 -10.26
N THR A 115 -14.14 10.68 -11.22
CA THR A 115 -13.50 10.73 -12.55
C THR A 115 -11.99 10.99 -12.44
N ARG A 116 -11.57 11.88 -11.53
CA ARG A 116 -10.15 12.18 -11.23
C ARG A 116 -9.40 10.97 -10.65
N TYR A 117 -10.05 10.15 -9.83
CA TYR A 117 -9.43 8.90 -9.33
C TYR A 117 -9.31 7.85 -10.44
N LEU A 118 -10.33 7.72 -11.29
CA LEU A 118 -10.29 6.79 -12.43
C LEU A 118 -9.19 7.17 -13.45
N SER A 119 -8.95 8.46 -13.69
CA SER A 119 -7.86 8.90 -14.57
C SER A 119 -6.47 8.60 -14.01
N LEU A 120 -6.31 8.50 -12.68
CA LEU A 120 -5.05 8.06 -12.06
C LEU A 120 -4.77 6.58 -12.32
N LEU A 121 -5.81 5.75 -12.37
CA LEU A 121 -5.68 4.30 -12.58
C LEU A 121 -5.48 3.90 -14.05
N ALA A 122 -5.76 4.80 -15.00
CA ALA A 122 -5.69 4.52 -16.43
C ALA A 122 -4.26 4.56 -17.02
N HIS A 123 -3.24 4.79 -16.18
CA HIS A 123 -1.83 4.92 -16.55
C HIS A 123 -0.94 4.00 -15.73
#